data_AF-A0A2W6CZL0-F1
#
_entry.id   AF-A0A2W6CZL0-F1
#
_cell.length_a   1.000
_cell.length_b   1.000
_cell.length_c   1.000
_cell.angle_alpha   90.00
_cell.angle_beta   90.00
_cell.angle_gamma   90.00
#
_symmetry.space_group_name_H-M   'P 1'
#
loop_
_entity.id
_entity.type
_entity.pdbx_description
1 polymer ?
#
loop_
_entity_poly.entity_id
_entity_poly.type
_entity_poly.pdbx_seq_one_letter_code
_entity_poly.pdbx_strand_id
1 'polypeptide(L)'
;MAPAAAADPWPAWARAQLLEAVSLSEHVPGHGRALATELYRAWYSPAVCQPVEFGRSWRPLIGIYRTAHAGSGSRILADGIALVDRHDAVGRDGWWRTWGDSWAPLDSRRHCVRILLSPRPNALADFVATVTAAMLGTSQPWLLACTTDLRRLSRSGSAVLYVPDAAVLPSMLFGQLGPLLMPLTPPLCLPLAPGAALAEYPHNGMTFGEHRCQLVSLGLQLPEARHAPLQAVAEVFAMHGIDPAAPHRTPRS
;
A
#
# COMPACT_ATOMS: atom_id res chain seq x y z
N MET A 1 22.27 10.69 -38.48
CA MET A 1 22.45 10.81 -37.02
C MET A 1 21.44 9.90 -36.37
N ALA A 2 21.87 8.83 -35.69
CA ALA A 2 20.95 8.06 -34.86
C ALA A 2 20.46 8.97 -33.72
N PRO A 3 19.16 8.97 -33.38
CA PRO A 3 18.68 9.70 -32.22
C PRO A 3 19.42 9.20 -30.98
N ALA A 4 19.95 10.12 -30.17
CA ALA A 4 20.54 9.79 -28.89
C ALA A 4 19.50 8.98 -28.09
N ALA A 5 19.89 7.81 -27.58
CA ALA A 5 19.01 7.02 -26.73
C ALA A 5 18.55 7.91 -25.58
N ALA A 6 17.24 8.15 -25.47
CA ALA A 6 16.68 8.91 -24.37
C ALA A 6 17.09 8.22 -23.05
N ALA A 7 17.50 9.01 -22.06
CA ALA A 7 17.84 8.49 -20.74
C ALA A 7 16.64 7.71 -20.18
N ASP A 8 16.90 6.56 -19.56
CA ASP A 8 15.88 5.73 -18.91
C ASP A 8 15.14 6.58 -17.86
N PRO A 9 13.84 6.86 -18.03
CA PRO A 9 13.14 7.81 -17.18
C PRO A 9 12.73 7.19 -15.84
N TRP A 10 12.93 5.88 -15.67
CA TRP A 10 12.49 5.15 -14.48
C TRP A 10 13.55 5.14 -13.39
N PRO A 11 13.16 5.33 -12.11
CA PRO A 11 14.08 5.09 -11.02
C PRO A 11 14.43 3.60 -10.94
N ALA A 12 15.65 3.27 -10.51
CA ALA A 12 16.18 1.90 -10.51
C ALA A 12 15.25 0.88 -9.81
N TRP A 13 14.58 1.28 -8.72
CA TRP A 13 13.65 0.44 -7.98
C TRP A 13 12.36 0.11 -8.76
N ALA A 14 11.85 1.04 -9.57
CA ALA A 14 10.67 0.82 -10.41
C ALA A 14 11.04 0.01 -11.65
N ARG A 15 12.22 0.28 -12.20
CA ARG A 15 12.74 -0.39 -13.41
C ARG A 15 12.79 -1.91 -13.26
N ALA A 16 13.27 -2.42 -12.13
CA ALA A 16 13.31 -3.86 -11.86
C ALA A 16 11.91 -4.49 -11.92
N GLN A 17 10.92 -3.84 -11.30
CA GLN A 17 9.53 -4.31 -11.28
C GLN A 17 8.91 -4.28 -12.67
N LEU A 18 9.19 -3.25 -13.47
CA LEU A 18 8.70 -3.14 -14.84
C LEU A 18 9.29 -4.22 -15.75
N LEU A 19 10.56 -4.58 -15.58
CA LEU A 19 11.16 -5.71 -16.32
C LEU A 19 10.48 -7.05 -15.99
N GLU A 20 10.09 -7.26 -14.73
CA GLU A 20 9.28 -8.43 -14.36
C GLU A 20 7.90 -8.40 -15.05
N ALA A 21 7.27 -7.23 -15.17
CA ALA A 21 6.02 -7.08 -15.92
C ALA A 21 6.17 -7.38 -17.41
N VAL A 22 7.29 -6.96 -18.03
CA VAL A 22 7.60 -7.31 -19.42
C VAL A 22 7.65 -8.83 -19.56
N SER A 23 8.42 -9.51 -18.71
CA SER A 23 8.53 -10.98 -18.74
C SER A 23 7.18 -11.66 -18.51
N LEU A 24 6.35 -11.15 -17.60
CA LEU A 24 5.00 -11.68 -17.40
C LEU A 24 4.13 -11.53 -18.65
N SER A 25 4.22 -10.39 -19.34
CA SER A 25 3.39 -10.09 -20.52
C SER A 25 3.64 -11.04 -21.70
N GLU A 26 4.83 -11.62 -21.82
CA GLU A 26 5.17 -12.61 -22.84
C GLU A 26 4.37 -13.92 -22.69
N HIS A 27 3.86 -14.19 -21.48
CA HIS A 27 3.21 -15.45 -21.11
C HIS A 27 1.70 -15.31 -20.89
N VAL A 28 1.15 -14.09 -20.85
CA VAL A 28 -0.27 -13.84 -20.66
C VAL A 28 -0.95 -13.62 -22.01
N PRO A 29 -1.72 -14.60 -22.53
CA PRO A 29 -2.41 -14.42 -23.81
C PRO A 29 -3.56 -13.41 -23.68
N GLY A 30 -3.71 -12.53 -24.69
CA GLY A 30 -4.91 -11.71 -24.88
C GLY A 30 -4.74 -10.20 -24.68
N HIS A 31 -5.85 -9.47 -24.82
CA HIS A 31 -5.89 -8.00 -24.77
C HIS A 31 -5.84 -7.43 -23.34
N GLY A 32 -5.30 -6.21 -23.20
CA GLY A 32 -5.72 -5.17 -22.26
C GLY A 32 -5.87 -5.59 -20.81
N ARG A 33 -7.09 -6.05 -20.55
CA ARG A 33 -7.63 -6.33 -19.23
C ARG A 33 -7.07 -7.61 -18.62
N ALA A 34 -6.74 -8.61 -19.43
CA ALA A 34 -6.16 -9.86 -18.95
C ALA A 34 -4.79 -9.62 -18.31
N LEU A 35 -3.90 -8.93 -19.02
CA LEU A 35 -2.57 -8.57 -18.52
C LEU A 35 -2.64 -7.66 -17.28
N ALA A 36 -3.52 -6.66 -17.27
CA ALA A 36 -3.67 -5.80 -16.08
C ALA A 36 -4.12 -6.61 -14.84
N THR A 37 -5.01 -7.58 -15.02
CA THR A 37 -5.49 -8.45 -13.95
C THR A 37 -4.37 -9.37 -13.44
N GLU A 38 -3.60 -9.98 -14.34
CA GLU A 38 -2.46 -10.83 -13.95
C GLU A 38 -1.33 -10.02 -13.31
N LEU A 39 -1.02 -8.82 -13.80
CA LEU A 39 -0.09 -7.91 -13.14
C LEU A 39 -0.56 -7.59 -11.72
N TYR A 40 -1.83 -7.23 -11.54
CA TYR A 40 -2.39 -6.95 -10.22
C TYR A 40 -2.30 -8.18 -9.31
N ARG A 41 -2.58 -9.38 -9.83
CA ARG A 41 -2.44 -10.62 -9.08
C ARG A 41 -1.00 -10.89 -8.68
N ALA A 42 -0.05 -10.80 -9.61
CA ALA A 42 1.37 -11.08 -9.36
C ALA A 42 1.99 -10.07 -8.38
N TRP A 43 1.73 -8.78 -8.58
CA TRP A 43 2.35 -7.70 -7.80
C TRP A 43 1.68 -7.45 -6.46
N TYR A 44 0.36 -7.39 -6.45
CA TYR A 44 -0.39 -6.93 -5.29
C TYR A 44 -1.09 -8.04 -4.56
N SER A 45 -1.27 -9.22 -5.17
CA SER A 45 -1.96 -10.35 -4.56
C SER A 45 -1.23 -11.68 -4.77
N PRO A 46 0.11 -11.75 -4.58
CA PRO A 46 0.84 -12.98 -4.83
C PRO A 46 0.23 -14.08 -3.97
N ALA A 47 -0.08 -15.21 -4.60
CA ALA A 47 -0.48 -16.40 -3.86
C ALA A 47 0.74 -16.82 -3.04
N VAL A 48 0.75 -16.53 -1.75
CA VAL A 48 1.81 -17.01 -0.87
C VAL A 48 1.61 -18.51 -0.69
N CYS A 49 2.48 -19.30 -1.32
CA CYS A 49 2.47 -20.76 -1.33
C CYS A 49 2.75 -21.42 0.03
N GLN A 50 2.84 -20.66 1.13
CA GLN A 50 2.88 -21.27 2.44
C GLN A 50 1.44 -21.49 2.91
N PRO A 51 0.97 -22.75 3.07
CA PRO A 51 -0.19 -22.98 3.89
C PRO A 51 0.17 -22.43 5.27
N VAL A 52 -0.43 -21.30 5.65
CA VAL A 52 -0.44 -20.89 7.04
C VAL A 52 -1.08 -22.06 7.76
N GLU A 53 -0.30 -22.85 8.51
CA GLU A 53 -0.83 -24.01 9.21
C GLU A 53 -2.01 -23.56 10.07
N PHE A 54 -3.22 -23.92 9.64
CA PHE A 54 -4.49 -23.53 10.28
C PHE A 54 -4.74 -24.32 11.58
N GLY A 55 -3.68 -24.66 12.32
CA GLY A 55 -3.68 -25.57 13.46
C GLY A 55 -4.05 -24.94 14.80
N ARG A 56 -4.34 -23.63 14.86
CA ARG A 56 -4.85 -22.96 16.06
C ARG A 56 -6.12 -22.19 15.74
N SER A 57 -7.08 -22.20 16.67
CA SER A 57 -8.27 -21.35 16.63
C SER A 57 -7.83 -19.89 16.63
N TRP A 58 -7.62 -19.31 15.46
CA TRP A 58 -7.32 -17.89 15.35
C TRP A 58 -8.49 -17.12 15.92
N ARG A 59 -8.23 -16.29 16.93
CA ARG A 59 -9.19 -15.25 17.31
C ARG A 59 -9.48 -14.43 16.05
N PRO A 60 -10.72 -13.98 15.81
CA PRO A 60 -11.00 -13.08 14.71
C PRO A 60 -9.99 -11.93 14.74
N LEU A 61 -9.32 -11.63 13.61
CA LEU A 61 -8.28 -10.60 13.54
C LEU A 61 -8.75 -9.27 14.14
N ILE A 62 -10.05 -8.98 14.01
CA ILE A 62 -10.73 -7.85 14.64
C ILE A 62 -10.48 -7.77 16.15
N GLY A 63 -10.55 -8.89 16.87
CA GLY A 63 -10.27 -8.95 18.30
C GLY A 63 -8.81 -8.66 18.64
N ILE A 64 -7.88 -9.11 17.80
CA ILE A 64 -6.45 -8.81 17.93
C ILE A 64 -6.22 -7.30 17.77
N TYR A 65 -6.74 -6.71 16.68
CA TYR A 65 -6.60 -5.28 16.41
C TYR A 65 -7.20 -4.41 17.51
N ARG A 66 -8.40 -4.75 17.98
CA ARG A 66 -9.09 -4.03 19.07
C ARG A 66 -8.32 -4.07 20.38
N THR A 67 -7.77 -5.24 20.73
CA THR A 67 -6.99 -5.41 21.97
C THR A 67 -5.70 -4.59 21.88
N ALA A 68 -5.00 -4.68 20.75
CA ALA A 68 -3.76 -3.92 20.53
C ALA A 68 -4.00 -2.41 20.59
N HIS A 69 -5.03 -1.92 19.89
CA HIS A 69 -5.36 -0.49 19.89
C HIS A 69 -5.80 0.02 21.27
N ALA A 70 -6.58 -0.76 22.04
CA ALA A 70 -6.95 -0.40 23.41
C ALA A 70 -5.74 -0.33 24.38
N GLY A 71 -4.60 -0.90 24.01
CA GLY A 71 -3.33 -0.73 24.71
C GLY A 71 -2.73 0.68 24.55
N SER A 72 -3.09 1.39 23.47
CA SER A 72 -2.44 2.66 23.08
C SER A 72 -3.21 3.93 23.48
N GLY A 73 -4.51 3.85 23.74
CA GLY A 73 -5.36 5.02 24.05
C GLY A 73 -5.31 5.49 25.51
N SER A 74 -5.73 6.73 25.74
CA SER A 74 -5.94 7.30 27.08
C SER A 74 -6.95 6.46 27.86
N ARG A 75 -6.60 6.12 29.10
CA ARG A 75 -7.44 5.33 30.01
C ARG A 75 -7.95 6.22 31.12
N ILE A 76 -9.27 6.33 31.23
CA ILE A 76 -9.91 6.88 32.42
C ILE A 76 -10.34 5.69 33.27
N LEU A 77 -9.76 5.56 34.46
CA LEU A 77 -10.19 4.58 35.46
C LEU A 77 -11.25 5.25 36.35
N ALA A 78 -12.47 4.74 36.29
CA ALA A 78 -13.57 5.14 37.16
C ALA A 78 -14.24 3.89 37.72
N ASP A 79 -14.29 3.73 39.05
CA ASP A 79 -14.95 2.60 39.73
C ASP A 79 -14.53 1.20 39.24
N GLY A 80 -13.24 1.03 38.91
CA GLY A 80 -12.72 -0.23 38.37
C GLY A 80 -13.04 -0.49 36.89
N ILE A 81 -13.72 0.45 36.23
CA ILE A 81 -13.99 0.44 34.79
C ILE A 81 -12.95 1.31 34.09
N ALA A 82 -12.26 0.75 33.09
CA ALA A 82 -11.38 1.50 32.20
C ALA A 82 -12.17 1.94 30.97
N LEU A 83 -12.41 3.24 30.83
CA LEU A 83 -12.93 3.85 29.61
C LEU A 83 -11.74 4.17 28.70
N VAL A 84 -11.80 3.66 27.48
CA VAL A 84 -10.84 3.96 26.40
C VAL A 84 -11.63 4.66 25.33
N ASP A 85 -11.33 5.94 25.08
CA ASP A 85 -11.88 6.60 23.90
C ASP A 85 -11.29 5.92 22.65
N ARG A 86 -12.18 5.44 21.78
CA ARG A 86 -11.80 4.56 20.68
C ARG A 86 -12.58 4.89 19.43
N HIS A 87 -11.83 5.29 18.42
CA HIS A 87 -12.32 5.46 17.07
C HIS A 87 -11.91 4.24 16.26
N ASP A 88 -12.77 3.22 16.19
CA ASP A 88 -12.55 2.08 15.32
C ASP A 88 -13.83 1.50 14.70
N ALA A 89 -13.71 0.91 13.52
CA ALA A 89 -14.82 0.28 12.82
C ALA A 89 -14.34 -0.82 11.87
N VAL A 90 -15.21 -1.79 11.58
CA VAL A 90 -14.98 -2.78 10.52
C VAL A 90 -15.92 -2.45 9.37
N GLY A 91 -15.34 -2.15 8.21
CA GLY A 91 -16.11 -1.87 7.00
C GLY A 91 -16.69 -3.14 6.38
N ARG A 92 -17.72 -2.98 5.54
CA ARG A 92 -18.29 -4.08 4.74
C ARG A 92 -17.29 -4.70 3.76
N ASP A 93 -16.18 -4.01 3.52
CA ASP A 93 -15.07 -4.43 2.66
C ASP A 93 -14.04 -5.32 3.37
N GLY A 94 -14.27 -5.69 4.63
CA GLY A 94 -13.37 -6.57 5.39
C GLY A 94 -12.08 -5.88 5.82
N TRP A 95 -12.14 -4.57 6.05
CA TRP A 95 -11.05 -3.78 6.62
C TRP A 95 -11.46 -3.23 7.97
N TRP A 96 -10.63 -3.53 8.98
CA TRP A 96 -10.66 -2.83 10.26
C TRP A 96 -9.96 -1.49 10.10
N ARG A 97 -10.50 -0.45 10.73
CA ARG A 97 -10.00 0.91 10.65
C ARG A 97 -9.98 1.53 12.03
N THR A 98 -8.96 2.33 12.30
CA THR A 98 -8.90 3.26 13.42
C THR A 98 -8.33 4.59 12.94
N TRP A 99 -8.66 5.69 13.61
CA TRP A 99 -8.26 7.03 13.20
C TRP A 99 -8.08 7.95 14.40
N GLY A 100 -7.33 9.03 14.21
CA GLY A 100 -7.19 10.10 15.21
C GLY A 100 -8.33 11.11 15.16
N ASP A 101 -8.48 11.90 16.22
CA ASP A 101 -9.61 12.83 16.42
C ASP A 101 -9.78 13.85 15.29
N SER A 102 -8.68 14.24 14.64
CA SER A 102 -8.70 15.19 13.53
C SER A 102 -9.13 14.58 12.19
N TRP A 103 -9.36 13.26 12.12
CA TRP A 103 -9.71 12.59 10.87
C TRP A 103 -11.17 12.84 10.46
N ALA A 104 -11.36 13.53 9.33
CA ALA A 104 -12.66 13.76 8.70
C ALA A 104 -12.81 12.84 7.47
N PRO A 105 -13.74 11.85 7.46
CA PRO A 105 -13.78 10.81 6.43
C PRO A 105 -13.87 11.28 4.98
N LEU A 106 -14.56 12.39 4.69
CA LEU A 106 -14.73 12.89 3.33
C LEU A 106 -13.58 13.80 2.88
N ASP A 107 -13.08 14.66 3.77
CA ASP A 107 -12.09 15.68 3.43
C ASP A 107 -10.67 15.15 3.55
N SER A 108 -10.34 14.45 4.65
CA SER A 108 -8.99 13.93 4.90
C SER A 108 -8.55 12.89 3.86
N ARG A 109 -9.48 12.16 3.24
CA ARG A 109 -9.17 11.18 2.18
C ARG A 109 -8.74 11.79 0.85
N ARG A 110 -9.13 13.03 0.57
CA ARG A 110 -8.84 13.68 -0.73
C ARG A 110 -7.44 14.28 -0.77
N HIS A 111 -6.82 14.51 0.39
CA HIS A 111 -5.54 15.22 0.50
C HIS A 111 -4.51 14.41 1.30
N CYS A 112 -4.54 13.08 1.15
CA CYS A 112 -3.64 12.19 1.88
C CYS A 112 -2.75 11.39 0.94
N VAL A 113 -1.51 11.18 1.39
CA VAL A 113 -0.66 10.09 0.92
C VAL A 113 -1.02 8.80 1.65
N ARG A 114 -0.70 7.67 1.01
CA ARG A 114 -0.89 6.34 1.57
C ARG A 114 0.47 5.72 1.84
N ILE A 115 0.70 5.35 3.09
CA ILE A 115 1.82 4.50 3.49
C ILE A 115 1.33 3.06 3.48
N LEU A 116 1.74 2.31 2.47
CA LEU A 116 1.46 0.89 2.34
C LEU A 116 2.44 0.12 3.22
N LEU A 117 1.90 -0.67 4.14
CA LEU A 117 2.65 -1.42 5.15
C LEU A 117 2.35 -2.91 5.00
N SER A 118 3.39 -3.74 5.09
CA SER A 118 3.30 -5.19 4.94
C SER A 118 3.57 -5.90 6.28
N PRO A 119 2.68 -5.79 7.29
CA PRO A 119 2.92 -6.39 8.61
C PRO A 119 3.04 -7.92 8.54
N ARG A 120 3.92 -8.47 9.37
CA ARG A 120 4.04 -9.91 9.55
C ARG A 120 2.78 -10.44 10.24
N PRO A 121 2.18 -11.55 9.77
CA PRO A 121 0.97 -12.10 10.38
C PRO A 121 1.09 -12.40 11.89
N ASN A 122 2.27 -12.82 12.34
CA ASN A 122 2.55 -13.11 13.76
C ASN A 122 2.87 -11.88 14.61
N ALA A 123 3.03 -10.70 14.01
CA ALA A 123 3.37 -9.45 14.69
C ALA A 123 2.24 -8.40 14.62
N LEU A 124 1.03 -8.79 14.22
CA LEU A 124 -0.07 -7.85 13.97
C LEU A 124 -0.48 -7.03 15.19
N ALA A 125 -0.47 -7.64 16.39
CA ALA A 125 -0.82 -6.93 17.61
C ALA A 125 0.20 -5.82 17.90
N ASP A 126 1.49 -6.16 17.91
CA ASP A 126 2.58 -5.22 18.16
C ASP A 126 2.65 -4.15 17.07
N PHE A 127 2.40 -4.52 15.81
CA PHE A 127 2.31 -3.60 14.69
C PHE A 127 1.21 -2.55 14.92
N VAL A 128 -0.02 -2.98 15.22
CA VAL A 128 -1.13 -2.05 15.45
C VAL A 128 -0.83 -1.14 16.65
N ALA A 129 -0.39 -1.71 17.77
CA ALA A 129 -0.06 -0.95 18.97
C ALA A 129 1.04 0.10 18.71
N THR A 130 2.09 -0.28 17.97
CA THR A 130 3.21 0.62 17.63
C THR A 130 2.75 1.77 16.75
N VAL A 131 2.01 1.48 15.67
CA VAL A 131 1.51 2.53 14.77
C VAL A 131 0.54 3.46 15.50
N THR A 132 -0.43 2.92 16.24
CA THR A 132 -1.43 3.77 16.91
C THR A 132 -0.80 4.59 18.03
N ALA A 133 0.10 4.04 18.85
CA ALA A 133 0.80 4.81 19.87
C ALA A 133 1.65 5.95 19.27
N ALA A 134 2.34 5.69 18.16
CA ALA A 134 3.11 6.73 17.46
C ALA A 134 2.22 7.84 16.91
N MET A 135 1.05 7.50 16.35
CA MET A 135 0.16 8.47 15.71
C MET A 135 -0.73 9.23 16.69
N LEU A 136 -1.05 8.67 17.87
CA LEU A 136 -1.78 9.37 18.93
C LEU A 136 -1.05 10.60 19.47
N GLY A 137 0.27 10.67 19.34
CA GLY A 137 1.06 11.85 19.67
C GLY A 137 1.00 12.99 18.64
N THR A 138 0.27 12.79 17.53
CA THR A 138 0.22 13.75 16.42
C THR A 138 -1.12 14.49 16.40
N SER A 139 -1.07 15.79 16.07
CA SER A 139 -2.28 16.60 15.84
C SER A 139 -2.77 16.54 14.38
N GLN A 140 -2.10 15.77 13.53
CA GLN A 140 -2.42 15.66 12.11
C GLN A 140 -3.47 14.57 11.90
N PRO A 141 -4.40 14.71 10.93
CA PRO A 141 -5.39 13.68 10.67
C PRO A 141 -4.69 12.40 10.20
N TRP A 142 -5.05 11.26 10.77
CA TRP A 142 -4.52 9.97 10.33
C TRP A 142 -5.59 8.88 10.42
N LEU A 143 -5.46 7.87 9.56
CA LEU A 143 -6.26 6.64 9.60
C LEU A 143 -5.37 5.43 9.33
N LEU A 144 -5.44 4.43 10.19
CA LEU A 144 -4.85 3.12 9.94
C LEU A 144 -5.95 2.14 9.51
N ALA A 145 -5.75 1.48 8.37
CA ALA A 145 -6.61 0.41 7.89
C ALA A 145 -5.82 -0.89 7.82
N CYS A 146 -6.35 -1.97 8.40
CA CYS A 146 -5.78 -3.31 8.34
C CYS A 146 -6.80 -4.30 7.77
N THR A 147 -6.37 -5.20 6.90
CA THR A 147 -7.26 -6.25 6.40
C THR A 147 -7.67 -7.22 7.51
N THR A 148 -8.92 -7.68 7.48
CA THR A 148 -9.41 -8.74 8.37
C THR A 148 -9.44 -10.12 7.69
N ASP A 149 -9.00 -10.21 6.42
CA ASP A 149 -8.88 -11.48 5.70
C ASP A 149 -7.44 -11.99 5.79
N LEU A 150 -7.24 -13.15 6.42
CA LEU A 150 -5.94 -13.80 6.54
C LEU A 150 -5.25 -14.00 5.18
N ARG A 151 -6.03 -14.29 4.12
CA ARG A 151 -5.49 -14.47 2.76
C ARG A 151 -4.91 -13.19 2.18
N ARG A 152 -5.29 -12.03 2.74
CA ARG A 152 -4.79 -10.72 2.32
C ARG A 152 -3.59 -10.26 3.15
N LEU A 153 -3.33 -10.85 4.31
CA LEU A 153 -2.17 -10.48 5.15
C LEU A 153 -0.84 -10.78 4.50
N SER A 154 -0.80 -11.81 3.67
CA SER A 154 0.38 -12.25 2.94
C SER A 154 0.71 -11.36 1.72
N ARG A 155 -0.16 -10.39 1.41
CA ARG A 155 0.02 -9.43 0.33
C ARG A 155 0.84 -8.23 0.79
N SER A 156 1.58 -7.61 -0.13
CA SER A 156 2.20 -6.31 0.14
C SER A 156 1.12 -5.25 0.39
N GLY A 157 1.29 -4.38 1.39
CA GLY A 157 0.30 -3.34 1.70
C GLY A 157 -1.00 -3.89 2.32
N SER A 158 -0.90 -4.97 3.11
CA SER A 158 -2.03 -5.53 3.86
C SER A 158 -2.51 -4.64 5.02
N ALA A 159 -1.71 -3.61 5.36
CA ALA A 159 -2.13 -2.44 6.12
C ALA A 159 -1.82 -1.14 5.34
N VAL A 160 -2.60 -0.09 5.60
CA VAL A 160 -2.44 1.22 4.97
C VAL A 160 -2.63 2.30 6.03
N LEU A 161 -1.62 3.16 6.20
CA LEU A 161 -1.70 4.36 7.00
C LEU A 161 -1.92 5.57 6.08
N TYR A 162 -2.99 6.31 6.29
CA TYR A 162 -3.34 7.52 5.57
C TYR A 162 -2.89 8.72 6.41
N VAL A 163 -2.15 9.64 5.79
CA VAL A 163 -1.66 10.88 6.40
C VAL A 163 -1.61 12.00 5.35
N PRO A 164 -1.66 13.29 5.72
CA PRO A 164 -1.59 14.40 4.75
C PRO A 164 -0.31 14.37 3.93
N ASP A 165 0.82 14.13 4.58
CA ASP A 165 2.15 14.10 4.00
C ASP A 165 3.03 13.11 4.78
N ALA A 166 4.05 12.54 4.14
CA ALA A 166 4.98 11.61 4.81
C ALA A 166 5.78 12.28 5.95
N ALA A 167 5.99 13.59 5.89
CA ALA A 167 6.72 14.37 6.88
C ALA A 167 6.01 14.43 8.25
N VAL A 168 4.72 14.08 8.33
CA VAL A 168 4.00 14.02 9.62
C VAL A 168 4.33 12.75 10.41
N LEU A 169 4.95 11.76 9.76
CA LEU A 169 5.29 10.50 10.41
C LEU A 169 6.43 10.73 11.42
N PRO A 170 6.31 10.23 12.66
CA PRO A 170 7.41 10.29 13.61
C PRO A 170 8.69 9.66 13.04
N SER A 171 9.82 10.34 13.18
CA SER A 171 11.10 9.93 12.56
C SER A 171 11.55 8.52 12.95
N MET A 172 11.21 8.08 14.17
CA MET A 172 11.55 6.75 14.68
C MET A 172 10.62 5.62 14.23
N LEU A 173 9.49 5.95 13.58
CA LEU A 173 8.43 4.98 13.28
C LEU A 173 8.95 3.81 12.45
N PHE A 174 9.65 4.06 11.34
CA PHE A 174 10.12 2.97 10.47
C PHE A 174 11.20 2.09 11.12
N GLY A 175 12.03 2.66 12.01
CA GLY A 175 12.98 1.90 12.80
C GLY A 175 12.27 0.92 13.76
N GLN A 176 11.19 1.36 14.39
CA GLN A 176 10.36 0.52 15.27
C GLN A 176 9.55 -0.53 14.51
N LEU A 177 9.06 -0.19 13.31
CA LEU A 177 8.26 -1.11 12.49
C LEU A 177 9.10 -2.16 11.77
N GLY A 178 10.38 -1.93 11.49
CA GLY A 178 11.22 -2.84 10.70
C GLY A 178 11.11 -4.32 11.09
N PRO A 179 11.26 -4.70 12.38
CA PRO A 179 11.09 -6.08 12.83
C PRO A 179 9.68 -6.66 12.64
N LEU A 180 8.67 -5.80 12.58
CA LEU A 180 7.25 -6.15 12.49
C LEU A 180 6.75 -6.24 11.04
N LEU A 181 7.54 -5.78 10.06
CA LEU A 181 7.19 -5.80 8.65
C LEU A 181 7.88 -6.94 7.90
N MET A 182 7.20 -7.47 6.89
CA MET A 182 7.80 -8.27 5.83
C MET A 182 8.51 -7.32 4.86
N PRO A 183 9.71 -7.63 4.34
CA PRO A 183 10.45 -6.75 3.43
C PRO A 183 9.87 -6.77 2.00
N LEU A 184 8.56 -6.49 1.88
CA LEU A 184 7.79 -6.50 0.65
C LEU A 184 7.28 -5.09 0.35
N THR A 185 7.80 -4.49 -0.72
CA THR A 185 7.41 -3.17 -1.20
C THR A 185 6.44 -3.34 -2.37
N PRO A 186 5.21 -2.79 -2.28
CA PRO A 186 4.27 -2.84 -3.41
C PRO A 186 4.87 -2.17 -4.66
N PRO A 187 4.67 -2.74 -5.86
CA PRO A 187 5.28 -2.21 -7.08
C PRO A 187 4.84 -0.79 -7.43
N LEU A 188 5.76 0.00 -7.97
CA LEU A 188 5.58 1.40 -8.39
C LEU A 188 5.28 2.39 -7.24
N CYS A 189 5.37 1.95 -5.99
CA CYS A 189 5.36 2.82 -4.80
C CYS A 189 6.78 3.28 -4.45
N LEU A 190 6.93 4.49 -3.89
CA LEU A 190 8.21 4.99 -3.41
C LEU A 190 8.64 4.19 -2.17
N PRO A 191 9.77 3.47 -2.19
CA PRO A 191 10.25 2.75 -1.02
C PRO A 191 10.62 3.73 0.11
N LEU A 192 10.10 3.50 1.32
CA LEU A 192 10.46 4.29 2.52
C LEU A 192 11.37 3.49 3.46
N ALA A 193 11.06 2.22 3.64
CA ALA A 193 11.84 1.25 4.42
C ALA A 193 11.47 -0.17 3.95
N PRO A 194 12.21 -1.23 4.32
CA PRO A 194 11.79 -2.60 4.04
C PRO A 194 10.37 -2.88 4.55
N GLY A 195 9.43 -3.16 3.64
CA GLY A 195 8.03 -3.41 3.98
C GLY A 195 7.14 -2.17 4.09
N ALA A 196 7.66 -0.98 3.82
CA ALA A 196 6.94 0.28 3.85
C ALA A 196 7.17 1.09 2.56
N ALA A 197 6.08 1.54 1.95
CA ALA A 197 6.14 2.31 0.71
C ALA A 197 5.08 3.41 0.67
N LEU A 198 5.33 4.46 -0.11
CA LEU A 198 4.41 5.58 -0.30
C LEU A 198 3.77 5.56 -1.68
N ALA A 199 2.48 5.89 -1.74
CA ALA A 199 1.76 6.18 -2.97
C ALA A 199 0.68 7.25 -2.77
N GLU A 200 0.42 8.02 -3.81
CA GLU A 200 -0.71 8.97 -3.88
C GLU A 200 -1.94 8.30 -4.49
N TYR A 201 -3.14 8.79 -4.12
CA TYR A 201 -4.40 8.20 -4.56
C TYR A 201 -4.86 8.74 -5.91
N PRO A 202 -5.10 7.92 -6.95
CA PRO A 202 -5.33 8.37 -8.34
C PRO A 202 -6.64 9.14 -8.62
N HIS A 203 -7.43 9.50 -7.62
CA HIS A 203 -8.67 10.29 -7.71
C HIS A 203 -9.73 9.81 -8.72
N ASN A 204 -9.63 8.58 -9.25
CA ASN A 204 -10.50 8.04 -10.29
C ASN A 204 -11.35 6.83 -9.83
N GLY A 205 -11.38 6.56 -8.52
CA GLY A 205 -12.13 5.45 -7.92
C GLY A 205 -11.40 4.10 -7.96
N MET A 206 -10.29 3.98 -8.68
CA MET A 206 -9.45 2.78 -8.66
C MET A 206 -8.54 2.76 -7.42
N THR A 207 -8.16 1.56 -6.98
CA THR A 207 -6.99 1.45 -6.11
C THR A 207 -5.72 1.83 -6.87
N PHE A 208 -4.68 2.25 -6.14
CA PHE A 208 -3.38 2.56 -6.73
C PHE A 208 -2.84 1.42 -7.61
N GLY A 209 -2.85 0.19 -7.08
CA GLY A 209 -2.37 -0.97 -7.81
C GLY A 209 -3.16 -1.26 -9.08
N GLU A 210 -4.49 -1.19 -9.05
CA GLU A 210 -5.30 -1.37 -10.26
C GLU A 210 -4.96 -0.32 -11.31
N HIS A 211 -4.83 0.94 -10.90
CA HIS A 211 -4.52 2.03 -11.81
C HIS A 211 -3.16 1.84 -12.47
N ARG A 212 -2.11 1.52 -11.68
CA ARG A 212 -0.76 1.30 -12.22
C ARG A 212 -0.67 0.07 -13.11
N CYS A 213 -1.28 -1.05 -12.72
CA CYS A 213 -1.30 -2.25 -13.55
C CYS A 213 -2.03 -2.01 -14.89
N GLN A 214 -3.10 -1.20 -14.89
CA GLN A 214 -3.79 -0.83 -16.11
C GLN A 214 -2.89 -0.02 -17.06
N LEU A 215 -2.19 1.01 -16.55
CA LEU A 215 -1.30 1.83 -17.38
C LEU A 215 -0.11 1.03 -17.93
N VAL A 216 0.50 0.17 -17.10
CA VAL A 216 1.59 -0.72 -17.54
C VAL A 216 1.09 -1.66 -18.63
N SER A 217 -0.08 -2.27 -18.43
CA SER A 217 -0.68 -3.16 -19.42
C SER A 217 -0.92 -2.46 -20.76
N LEU A 218 -1.45 -1.22 -20.73
CA LEU A 218 -1.67 -0.41 -21.93
C LEU A 218 -0.36 -0.13 -22.67
N GLY A 219 0.70 0.26 -21.95
CA GLY A 219 2.01 0.51 -22.56
C GLY A 219 2.62 -0.73 -23.20
N LEU A 220 2.52 -1.88 -22.55
CA LEU A 220 3.04 -3.15 -23.07
C LEU A 220 2.26 -3.69 -24.29
N GLN A 221 1.12 -3.09 -24.63
CA GLN A 221 0.34 -3.44 -25.83
C GLN A 221 0.66 -2.55 -27.03
N LEU A 222 1.41 -1.47 -26.84
CA LEU A 222 1.83 -0.64 -27.95
C LEU A 222 2.79 -1.42 -28.87
N PRO A 223 2.73 -1.27 -30.20
CA PRO A 223 3.66 -1.92 -31.13
C PRO A 223 5.13 -1.69 -30.79
N GLU A 224 5.45 -0.51 -30.29
CA GLU A 224 6.78 -0.04 -29.87
C GLU A 224 7.33 -0.87 -28.71
N ALA A 225 6.45 -1.45 -27.88
CA ALA A 225 6.86 -2.24 -26.72
C ALA A 225 7.66 -3.49 -27.08
N ARG A 226 7.58 -3.97 -28.33
CA ARG A 226 8.40 -5.07 -28.83
C ARG A 226 9.90 -4.78 -28.82
N HIS A 227 10.27 -3.51 -28.97
CA HIS A 227 11.67 -3.08 -29.06
C HIS A 227 12.08 -2.23 -27.85
N ALA A 228 11.14 -1.46 -27.29
CA ALA A 228 11.38 -0.55 -26.19
C ALA A 228 10.22 -0.57 -25.17
N PRO A 229 9.99 -1.69 -24.46
CA PRO A 229 8.82 -1.86 -23.59
C PRO A 229 8.71 -0.83 -22.48
N LEU A 230 9.83 -0.48 -21.84
CA LEU A 230 9.83 0.50 -20.75
C LEU A 230 9.54 1.92 -21.25
N GLN A 231 9.96 2.24 -22.48
CA GLN A 231 9.68 3.51 -23.12
C GLN A 231 8.19 3.61 -23.50
N ALA A 232 7.62 2.54 -24.05
CA ALA A 232 6.19 2.47 -24.35
C ALA A 232 5.32 2.64 -23.08
N VAL A 233 5.72 2.03 -21.96
CA VAL A 233 5.06 2.26 -20.66
C VAL A 233 5.24 3.70 -20.19
N ALA A 234 6.42 4.28 -20.35
CA ALA A 234 6.69 5.67 -19.95
C ALA A 234 5.81 6.66 -20.73
N GLU A 235 5.62 6.43 -22.03
CA GLU A 235 4.75 7.22 -22.90
C GLU A 235 3.29 7.17 -22.44
N VAL A 236 2.77 5.98 -22.12
CA VAL A 236 1.42 5.85 -21.56
C VAL A 236 1.30 6.56 -20.20
N PHE A 237 2.31 6.44 -19.33
CA PHE A 237 2.32 7.16 -18.06
C PHE A 237 2.24 8.68 -18.29
N ALA A 238 3.07 9.22 -19.18
CA ALA A 238 3.10 10.63 -19.52
C ALA A 238 1.77 11.11 -20.14
N MET A 239 1.16 10.32 -21.04
CA MET A 239 -0.17 10.62 -21.60
C MET A 239 -1.26 10.73 -20.52
N HIS A 240 -1.12 9.99 -19.42
CA HIS A 240 -2.02 10.03 -18.27
C HIS A 240 -1.54 11.00 -17.16
N GLY A 241 -0.56 11.87 -17.46
CA GLY A 241 -0.03 12.88 -16.55
C GLY A 241 0.80 12.32 -15.39
N ILE A 242 1.21 11.05 -15.45
CA ILE A 242 2.09 10.43 -14.48
C ILE A 242 3.54 10.59 -14.94
N ASP A 243 4.38 11.17 -14.10
CA ASP A 243 5.82 11.23 -14.34
C ASP A 243 6.45 9.83 -14.11
N PRO A 244 7.09 9.22 -15.14
CA PRO A 244 7.80 7.94 -14.97
C PRO A 244 8.95 8.00 -13.95
N ALA A 245 9.52 9.17 -13.69
CA ALA A 245 10.55 9.36 -12.66
C ALA A 245 9.96 9.32 -11.23
N ALA A 246 8.65 9.55 -11.11
CA ALA A 246 7.92 9.55 -9.84
C ALA A 246 6.58 8.78 -9.94
N PRO A 247 6.59 7.48 -10.26
CA PRO A 247 5.37 6.75 -10.61
C PRO A 247 4.43 6.50 -9.41
N HIS A 248 4.91 6.78 -8.20
CA HIS A 248 4.13 6.75 -6.97
C HIS A 248 3.18 7.95 -6.84
N ARG A 249 3.42 9.03 -7.59
CA ARG A 249 2.65 10.28 -7.51
C ARG A 249 1.48 10.30 -8.48
N THR A 250 0.51 11.13 -8.17
CA THR A 250 -0.58 11.50 -9.07
C THR A 250 -0.19 12.71 -9.91
N PRO A 251 -0.89 12.94 -11.04
CA PRO A 251 -0.72 14.18 -11.79
C PRO A 251 -1.03 15.35 -10.85
N ARG A 252 -0.13 16.34 -10.78
CA ARG A 252 -0.43 17.57 -10.04
C ARG A 252 -1.56 18.29 -10.77
N SER A 253 -2.69 18.50 -10.09
CA SER A 253 -3.78 19.38 -10.54
C SER A 253 -3.35 20.84 -10.48
#